data_AF-A0A1G8DNX2-F1
#
_entry.id   AF-A0A1G8DNX2-F1
#
_cell.length_a   1.000
_cell.length_b   1.000
_cell.length_c   1.000
_cell.angle_alpha   90.00
_cell.angle_beta   90.00
_cell.angle_gamma   90.00
#
_symmetry.space_group_name_H-M   'P 1'
#
loop_
_entity.id
_entity.type
_entity.pdbx_description
1 polymer ?
#
loop_
_entity_poly.entity_id
_entity_poly.type
_entity_poly.pdbx_seq_one_letter_code
_entity_poly.pdbx_strand_id
1 'polypeptide(L)'
;MKRFVKFLSLAVATAIAVSVFTVNSYAMSAPAEAQRRDLTADEIALLKTIFVADQYGRYYPDVVKELGNNPDVLFNHFVTFGIWEQRQPSVAFNVDAYASRNLDLRPIFGDDIIAYYMHYCTTRNEWPNRKTPTKESALWNNETVYSVYDFVKGQTAPKKGAIPVMTPNNHPGVVIDQ
;
A
#
# COMPACT_ATOMS: atom_id res chain seq x y z
N MET A 1 -18.18 -40.10 -41.07
CA MET A 1 -16.97 -40.35 -40.26
C MET A 1 -15.79 -39.61 -40.86
N LYS A 2 -15.26 -38.60 -40.17
CA LYS A 2 -13.82 -38.31 -39.96
C LYS A 2 -13.72 -37.01 -39.16
N ARG A 3 -13.19 -37.13 -37.95
CA ARG A 3 -12.96 -36.07 -36.97
C ARG A 3 -11.84 -35.17 -37.46
N PHE A 4 -12.02 -33.85 -37.41
CA PHE A 4 -10.92 -32.89 -37.46
C PHE A 4 -10.84 -32.19 -36.09
N VAL A 5 -9.82 -32.56 -35.33
CA VAL A 5 -9.41 -31.84 -34.11
C VAL A 5 -8.51 -30.69 -34.57
N LYS A 6 -8.93 -29.44 -34.35
CA LYS A 6 -8.05 -28.29 -34.44
C LYS A 6 -7.61 -27.93 -33.03
N PHE A 7 -6.36 -28.21 -32.71
CA PHE A 7 -5.65 -27.51 -31.64
C PHE A 7 -5.40 -26.08 -32.12
N LEU A 8 -5.96 -25.08 -31.43
CA LEU A 8 -5.49 -23.71 -31.50
C LEU A 8 -5.28 -23.21 -30.09
N SER A 9 -4.03 -22.85 -29.84
CA SER A 9 -3.44 -22.36 -28.61
C SER A 9 -3.91 -20.95 -28.24
N LEU A 10 -3.86 -20.68 -26.93
CA LEU A 10 -3.38 -19.42 -26.33
C LEU A 10 -4.09 -18.12 -26.77
N ALA A 11 -5.18 -17.82 -26.08
CA ALA A 11 -5.47 -16.47 -25.60
C ALA A 11 -6.46 -16.62 -24.44
N VAL A 12 -5.98 -16.57 -23.19
CA VAL A 12 -6.87 -16.30 -22.05
C VAL A 12 -7.25 -14.83 -22.17
N ALA A 13 -8.24 -14.58 -23.02
CA ALA A 13 -8.96 -13.32 -23.05
C ALA A 13 -9.85 -13.26 -21.81
N THR A 14 -9.27 -12.95 -20.65
CA THR A 14 -10.04 -12.39 -19.54
C THR A 14 -10.18 -10.90 -19.79
N ALA A 15 -10.99 -10.57 -20.80
CA ALA A 15 -11.72 -9.32 -20.83
C ALA A 15 -12.73 -9.38 -19.68
N ILE A 16 -12.29 -9.05 -18.46
CA ILE A 16 -13.22 -8.71 -17.38
C ILE A 16 -13.48 -7.22 -17.54
N ALA A 17 -14.60 -6.94 -18.19
CA ALA A 17 -15.35 -5.71 -18.13
C ALA A 17 -14.75 -4.64 -17.22
N VAL A 18 -14.09 -3.66 -17.83
CA VAL A 18 -14.09 -2.27 -17.32
C VAL A 18 -15.53 -1.76 -17.51
N SER A 19 -16.50 -2.41 -16.87
CA SER A 19 -17.85 -1.90 -16.76
C SER A 19 -17.77 -0.78 -15.74
N VAL A 20 -17.70 0.45 -16.25
CA VAL A 20 -18.25 1.70 -15.72
C VAL A 20 -18.79 1.63 -14.28
N PHE A 21 -17.95 1.25 -13.34
CA PHE A 21 -18.03 1.75 -11.99
C PHE A 21 -17.13 2.97 -12.02
N THR A 22 -17.71 4.10 -12.42
CA THR A 22 -17.44 5.35 -11.71
C THR A 22 -17.80 5.11 -10.24
N VAL A 23 -16.98 4.33 -9.53
CA VAL A 23 -16.89 4.48 -8.09
C VAL A 23 -16.43 5.91 -7.92
N ASN A 24 -17.16 6.65 -7.10
CA ASN A 24 -16.61 7.81 -6.44
C ASN A 24 -15.39 7.33 -5.64
N SER A 25 -14.24 7.10 -6.30
CA SER A 25 -12.98 7.12 -5.61
C SER A 25 -12.92 8.53 -5.05
N TYR A 26 -12.98 8.67 -3.73
CA TYR A 26 -12.53 9.89 -3.07
C TYR A 26 -11.22 10.24 -3.77
N ALA A 27 -11.20 11.38 -4.49
CA ALA A 27 -10.20 11.61 -5.52
C ALA A 27 -8.80 11.28 -4.98
N MET A 28 -8.14 10.29 -5.61
CA MET A 28 -6.77 9.94 -5.33
C MET A 28 -5.93 11.23 -5.32
N SER A 29 -5.00 11.36 -4.38
CA SER A 29 -4.19 12.58 -4.32
C SER A 29 -3.41 12.76 -5.62
N ALA A 30 -3.22 14.00 -6.08
CA ALA A 30 -2.44 14.27 -7.31
C ALA A 30 -1.03 13.62 -7.29
N PRO A 31 -0.30 13.59 -6.15
CA PRO A 31 0.94 12.83 -6.05
C PRO A 31 0.78 11.33 -6.27
N ALA A 32 -0.30 10.73 -5.74
CA ALA A 32 -0.58 9.32 -5.94
C ALA A 32 -0.90 9.00 -7.40
N GLU A 33 -1.62 9.87 -8.11
CA GLU A 33 -1.87 9.71 -9.54
C GLU A 33 -0.58 9.73 -10.35
N ALA A 34 0.35 10.63 -10.01
CA ALA A 34 1.65 10.74 -10.68
C ALA A 34 2.55 9.49 -10.50
N GLN A 35 2.41 8.79 -9.38
CA GLN A 35 3.20 7.59 -9.06
C GLN A 35 2.54 6.28 -9.53
N ARG A 36 1.26 6.32 -9.93
CA ARG A 36 0.49 5.13 -10.27
C ARG A 36 1.06 4.42 -11.49
N ARG A 37 1.25 3.11 -11.37
CA ARG A 37 1.62 2.22 -12.47
C ARG A 37 1.05 0.82 -12.29
N ASP A 38 1.15 0.03 -13.35
CA ASP A 38 0.86 -1.40 -13.25
C ASP A 38 1.95 -2.10 -12.42
N LEU A 39 1.52 -3.00 -11.54
CA LEU A 39 2.39 -3.83 -10.73
C LEU A 39 2.76 -5.10 -11.48
N THR A 40 4.00 -5.55 -11.31
CA THR A 40 4.45 -6.83 -11.87
C THR A 40 3.86 -8.00 -11.09
N ALA A 41 3.84 -9.19 -11.70
CA ALA A 41 3.36 -10.39 -11.04
C ALA A 41 4.13 -10.71 -9.75
N ASP A 42 5.45 -10.48 -9.74
CA ASP A 42 6.31 -10.72 -8.57
C ASP A 42 5.99 -9.74 -7.44
N GLU A 43 5.76 -8.46 -7.77
CA GLU A 43 5.35 -7.45 -6.78
C GLU A 43 4.00 -7.81 -6.14
N ILE A 44 3.02 -8.23 -6.96
CA ILE A 44 1.71 -8.67 -6.48
C ILE A 44 1.86 -9.90 -5.58
N ALA A 45 2.69 -10.86 -5.96
CA ALA A 45 2.95 -12.05 -5.15
C ALA A 45 3.56 -11.68 -3.79
N LEU A 46 4.52 -10.76 -3.76
CA LEU A 46 5.12 -10.26 -2.52
C LEU A 46 4.09 -9.52 -1.64
N LEU A 47 3.28 -8.65 -2.23
CA LEU A 47 2.22 -7.92 -1.51
C LEU A 47 1.19 -8.87 -0.88
N LYS A 48 0.86 -9.98 -1.54
CA LYS A 48 -0.05 -11.00 -0.99
C LYS A 48 0.48 -11.58 0.33
N THR A 49 1.80 -11.67 0.52
CA THR A 49 2.39 -12.25 1.74
C THR A 49 2.18 -11.43 3.00
N ILE A 50 1.90 -10.12 2.86
CA ILE A 50 1.70 -9.19 3.98
C ILE A 50 0.24 -8.72 4.11
N PHE A 51 -0.63 -9.13 3.19
CA PHE A 51 -2.03 -8.75 3.13
C PHE A 51 -2.90 -9.68 3.97
N VAL A 52 -3.71 -9.10 4.86
CA VAL A 52 -4.64 -9.83 5.71
C VAL A 52 -6.04 -9.29 5.50
N ALA A 53 -6.86 -10.00 4.72
CA ALA A 53 -8.17 -9.54 4.25
C ALA A 53 -9.11 -9.08 5.39
N ASP A 54 -9.19 -9.85 6.46
CA ASP A 54 -10.05 -9.52 7.62
C ASP A 54 -9.63 -8.21 8.30
N GLN A 55 -8.32 -7.94 8.36
CA GLN A 55 -7.80 -6.70 8.94
C GLN A 55 -8.01 -5.52 7.98
N TYR A 56 -7.76 -5.74 6.69
CA TYR A 56 -8.00 -4.73 5.66
C TYR A 56 -9.47 -4.28 5.64
N GLY A 57 -10.41 -5.23 5.65
CA GLY A 57 -11.83 -4.91 5.68
C GLY A 57 -12.27 -4.16 6.94
N ARG A 58 -11.65 -4.44 8.10
CA ARG A 58 -11.90 -3.70 9.35
C ARG A 58 -11.36 -2.28 9.32
N TYR A 59 -10.19 -2.07 8.72
CA TYR A 59 -9.61 -0.73 8.57
C TYR A 59 -10.36 0.12 7.53
N TYR A 60 -10.98 -0.53 6.55
CA TYR A 60 -11.59 0.15 5.40
C TYR A 60 -13.04 -0.31 5.21
N PRO A 61 -13.95 0.06 6.14
CA PRO A 61 -15.36 -0.32 6.06
C PRO A 61 -16.06 0.30 4.84
N ASP A 62 -15.53 1.37 4.28
CA ASP A 62 -15.96 1.97 3.01
C ASP A 62 -15.75 1.00 1.84
N VAL A 63 -14.61 0.31 1.79
CA VAL A 63 -14.32 -0.70 0.76
C VAL A 63 -15.23 -1.92 0.91
N VAL A 64 -15.42 -2.37 2.15
CA VAL A 64 -16.33 -3.49 2.47
C VAL A 64 -17.76 -3.18 2.07
N LYS A 65 -18.20 -1.94 2.31
CA LYS A 65 -19.55 -1.50 1.96
C LYS A 65 -19.82 -1.61 0.46
N GLU A 66 -18.86 -1.26 -0.38
CA GLU A 66 -19.03 -1.23 -1.83
C GLU A 66 -18.69 -2.58 -2.51
N LEU A 67 -17.69 -3.30 -2.01
CA LEU A 67 -17.16 -4.51 -2.67
C LEU A 67 -17.44 -5.81 -1.91
N GLY A 68 -17.95 -5.74 -0.68
CA GLY A 68 -18.13 -6.88 0.21
C GLY A 68 -16.84 -7.36 0.88
N ASN A 69 -16.92 -8.53 1.52
CA ASN A 69 -15.84 -9.10 2.34
C ASN A 69 -15.08 -10.26 1.68
N ASN A 70 -15.17 -10.41 0.35
CA ASN A 70 -14.43 -11.48 -0.32
C ASN A 70 -12.90 -11.19 -0.28
N PRO A 71 -12.06 -12.10 0.26
CA PRO A 71 -10.63 -11.85 0.42
C PRO A 71 -9.87 -11.48 -0.86
N ASP A 72 -10.23 -12.10 -1.99
CA ASP A 72 -9.56 -11.84 -3.28
C ASP A 72 -10.03 -10.52 -3.89
N VAL A 73 -11.30 -10.15 -3.69
CA VAL A 73 -11.82 -8.83 -4.10
C VAL A 73 -11.15 -7.71 -3.29
N LEU A 74 -11.01 -7.88 -1.98
CA LEU A 74 -10.32 -6.91 -1.12
C LEU A 74 -8.83 -6.80 -1.47
N PHE A 75 -8.17 -7.93 -1.76
CA PHE A 75 -6.79 -7.91 -2.23
C PHE A 75 -6.66 -7.20 -3.58
N ASN A 76 -7.57 -7.47 -4.52
CA ASN A 76 -7.61 -6.79 -5.81
C ASN A 76 -7.79 -5.28 -5.64
N HIS A 77 -8.69 -4.85 -4.75
CA HIS A 77 -8.84 -3.44 -4.40
C HIS A 77 -7.53 -2.85 -3.84
N PHE A 78 -6.88 -3.56 -2.92
CA PHE A 78 -5.63 -3.09 -2.34
C PHE A 78 -4.56 -2.83 -3.39
N VAL A 79 -4.33 -3.77 -4.32
CA VAL A 79 -3.27 -3.62 -5.34
C VAL A 79 -3.62 -2.65 -6.46
N THR A 80 -4.92 -2.42 -6.74
CA THR A 80 -5.36 -1.52 -7.82
C THR A 80 -5.63 -0.09 -7.36
N PHE A 81 -6.04 0.11 -6.11
CA PHE A 81 -6.38 1.42 -5.55
C PHE A 81 -5.71 1.66 -4.19
N GLY A 82 -5.82 0.70 -3.27
CA GLY A 82 -5.44 0.89 -1.87
C GLY A 82 -3.99 1.35 -1.66
N ILE A 83 -3.03 0.80 -2.40
CA ILE A 83 -1.62 1.21 -2.31
C ILE A 83 -1.45 2.69 -2.63
N TRP A 84 -2.04 3.15 -3.73
CA TRP A 84 -1.96 4.54 -4.20
C TRP A 84 -2.71 5.50 -3.27
N GLU A 85 -3.73 5.01 -2.58
CA GLU A 85 -4.43 5.74 -1.52
C GLU A 85 -3.70 5.68 -0.16
N GLN A 86 -2.50 5.10 -0.10
CA GLN A 86 -1.73 4.90 1.12
C GLN A 86 -2.52 4.11 2.19
N ARG A 87 -3.36 3.17 1.76
CA ARG A 87 -4.02 2.18 2.62
C ARG A 87 -3.06 1.06 2.99
N GLN A 88 -3.33 0.40 4.10
CA GLN A 88 -2.43 -0.53 4.75
C GLN A 88 -2.91 -1.97 4.59
N PRO A 89 -2.03 -2.92 4.21
CA PRO A 89 -2.42 -4.30 3.92
C PRO A 89 -2.83 -5.10 5.17
N SER A 90 -2.37 -4.69 6.35
CA SER A 90 -2.57 -5.37 7.63
C SER A 90 -2.19 -4.45 8.80
N VAL A 91 -2.49 -4.87 10.03
CA VAL A 91 -2.07 -4.14 11.25
C VAL A 91 -0.55 -4.13 11.46
N ALA A 92 0.16 -5.05 10.79
CA ALA A 92 1.59 -5.24 10.96
C ALA A 92 2.44 -4.24 10.17
N PHE A 93 1.84 -3.47 9.25
CA PHE A 93 2.59 -2.57 8.36
C PHE A 93 1.82 -1.29 8.07
N ASN A 94 2.52 -0.16 8.20
CA ASN A 94 2.10 1.14 7.74
C ASN A 94 3.20 1.77 6.87
N VAL A 95 2.91 2.00 5.58
CA VAL A 95 3.93 2.46 4.61
C VAL A 95 4.51 3.85 4.96
N ASP A 96 3.67 4.76 5.45
CA ASP A 96 4.08 6.11 5.85
C ASP A 96 4.99 6.07 7.06
N ALA A 97 4.62 5.25 8.06
CA ALA A 97 5.45 5.03 9.24
C ALA A 97 6.77 4.37 8.83
N TYR A 98 6.74 3.38 7.94
CA TYR A 98 7.94 2.70 7.49
C TYR A 98 8.91 3.65 6.78
N ALA A 99 8.44 4.44 5.81
CA ALA A 99 9.24 5.45 5.12
C ALA A 99 9.74 6.55 6.09
N SER A 100 8.90 6.96 7.03
CA SER A 100 9.27 7.97 8.03
C SER A 100 10.29 7.45 9.06
N ARG A 101 10.42 6.15 9.26
CA ARG A 101 11.30 5.62 10.31
C ARG A 101 12.63 5.08 9.81
N ASN A 102 12.74 4.85 8.50
CA ASN A 102 13.95 4.35 7.86
C ASN A 102 14.60 5.46 7.02
N LEU A 103 15.38 6.32 7.70
CA LEU A 103 16.00 7.52 7.11
C LEU A 103 16.98 7.19 5.98
N ASP A 104 17.57 6.00 6.02
CA ASP A 104 18.48 5.47 5.01
C ASP A 104 17.78 5.18 3.68
N LEU A 105 16.50 4.81 3.71
CA LEU A 105 15.72 4.46 2.52
C LEU A 105 15.20 5.69 1.78
N ARG A 106 14.91 6.78 2.50
CA ARG A 106 14.35 8.02 1.93
C ARG A 106 15.15 8.61 0.76
N PRO A 107 16.49 8.78 0.85
CA PRO A 107 17.25 9.31 -0.28
C PRO A 107 17.31 8.33 -1.47
N ILE A 108 17.05 7.04 -1.25
CA ILE A 108 17.08 6.01 -2.30
C ILE A 108 15.72 5.92 -3.01
N PHE A 109 14.64 5.85 -2.25
CA PHE A 109 13.29 5.59 -2.76
C PHE A 109 12.49 6.88 -3.00
N GLY A 110 12.71 7.93 -2.22
CA GLY A 110 11.91 9.15 -2.32
C GLY A 110 10.43 8.85 -2.10
N ASP A 111 9.61 9.21 -3.08
CA ASP A 111 8.16 9.02 -3.14
C ASP A 111 7.72 7.72 -3.84
N ASP A 112 8.65 6.82 -4.18
CA ASP A 112 8.33 5.49 -4.72
C ASP A 112 7.73 4.60 -3.64
N ILE A 113 6.40 4.63 -3.53
CA ILE A 113 5.64 3.87 -2.55
C ILE A 113 5.83 2.35 -2.71
N ILE A 114 5.98 1.86 -3.94
CA ILE A 114 6.16 0.43 -4.20
C ILE A 114 7.51 -0.04 -3.69
N ALA A 115 8.56 0.77 -3.83
CA ALA A 115 9.89 0.44 -3.31
C ALA A 115 9.86 0.19 -1.79
N TYR A 116 9.09 0.95 -1.01
CA TYR A 116 8.95 0.70 0.44
C TYR A 116 8.24 -0.62 0.73
N TYR A 117 7.17 -0.95 -0.01
CA TYR A 117 6.49 -2.25 0.11
C TYR A 117 7.43 -3.40 -0.25
N MET A 118 8.16 -3.29 -1.36
CA MET A 118 9.07 -4.34 -1.81
C MET A 118 10.22 -4.54 -0.82
N HIS A 119 10.81 -3.45 -0.34
CA HIS A 119 11.85 -3.51 0.67
C HIS A 119 11.32 -4.23 1.92
N TYR A 120 10.14 -3.85 2.41
CA TYR A 120 9.53 -4.49 3.58
C TYR A 120 9.28 -6.00 3.39
N CYS A 121 8.74 -6.41 2.23
CA CYS A 121 8.46 -7.81 1.92
C CYS A 121 9.73 -8.67 1.81
N THR A 122 10.81 -8.10 1.28
CA THR A 122 12.04 -8.84 0.95
C THR A 122 13.10 -8.81 2.04
N THR A 123 13.10 -7.79 2.91
CA THR A 123 14.11 -7.63 3.98
C THR A 123 13.64 -8.13 5.35
N ARG A 124 12.73 -9.11 5.39
CA ARG A 124 12.15 -9.61 6.66
C ARG A 124 13.17 -10.14 7.66
N ASN A 125 14.32 -10.59 7.18
CA ASN A 125 15.48 -11.02 7.95
C ASN A 125 16.29 -9.88 8.59
N GLU A 126 16.21 -8.65 8.07
CA GLU A 126 16.90 -7.47 8.63
C GLU A 126 16.12 -6.81 9.77
N TRP A 127 14.92 -7.30 10.08
CA TRP A 127 14.01 -6.71 11.05
C TRP A 127 14.55 -6.47 12.46
N PRO A 128 15.48 -7.29 13.01
CA PRO A 128 16.10 -6.96 14.29
C PRO A 128 16.75 -5.56 14.30
N ASN A 129 17.12 -5.03 13.13
CA ASN A 129 17.73 -3.72 12.97
C ASN A 129 16.76 -2.66 12.40
N ARG A 130 15.50 -3.01 12.11
CA ARG A 130 14.50 -2.09 11.55
C ARG A 130 13.49 -1.69 12.63
N LYS A 131 13.05 -0.45 12.59
CA LYS A 131 11.98 0.03 13.49
C LYS A 131 10.65 -0.60 13.10
N THR A 132 9.83 -0.95 14.09
CA THR A 132 8.49 -1.51 13.86
C THR A 132 7.69 -0.56 12.96
N PRO A 133 7.14 -1.06 11.83
CA PRO A 133 6.61 -0.24 10.75
C PRO A 133 5.18 0.25 11.04
N THR A 134 4.85 0.64 12.28
CA THR A 134 3.48 1.01 12.66
C THR A 134 3.41 2.44 13.20
N LYS A 135 2.24 3.07 13.05
CA LYS A 135 2.01 4.44 13.55
C LYS A 135 2.04 4.48 15.07
N GLU A 136 1.51 3.45 15.72
CA GLU A 136 1.53 3.25 17.16
C GLU A 136 2.97 3.25 17.67
N SER A 137 3.84 2.45 17.08
CA SER A 137 5.24 2.38 17.51
C SER A 137 5.99 3.70 17.23
N ALA A 138 5.68 4.40 16.14
CA ALA A 138 6.24 5.74 15.88
C ALA A 138 5.82 6.73 16.97
N LEU A 139 4.55 6.71 17.36
CA LEU A 139 3.99 7.55 18.42
C LEU A 139 4.69 7.28 19.76
N TRP A 140 4.81 6.01 20.16
CA TRP A 140 5.50 5.62 21.41
C TRP A 140 6.97 6.04 21.46
N ASN A 141 7.61 6.24 20.30
CA ASN A 141 8.99 6.71 20.21
C ASN A 141 9.08 8.23 19.97
N ASN A 142 7.97 8.96 20.09
CA ASN A 142 7.89 10.40 19.92
C ASN A 142 8.33 10.86 18.50
N GLU A 143 8.02 10.05 17.49
CA GLU A 143 8.41 10.28 16.09
C GLU A 143 7.25 10.84 15.25
N THR A 144 7.61 11.72 14.32
CA THR A 144 6.67 12.32 13.35
C THR A 144 6.59 11.45 12.10
N VAL A 145 5.38 11.22 11.59
CA VAL A 145 5.13 10.45 10.36
C VAL A 145 4.61 11.38 9.27
N TYR A 146 5.21 11.29 8.09
CA TYR A 146 4.82 11.98 6.87
C TYR A 146 4.28 11.01 5.85
N SER A 147 3.51 11.52 4.89
CA SER A 147 3.12 10.74 3.72
C SER A 147 4.37 10.33 2.94
N VAL A 148 4.39 9.13 2.36
CA VAL A 148 5.45 8.73 1.41
C VAL A 148 5.63 9.78 0.30
N TYR A 149 4.53 10.37 -0.17
CA TYR A 149 4.55 11.39 -1.23
C TYR A 149 5.10 12.76 -0.80
N ASP A 150 5.53 12.89 0.45
CA ASP A 150 6.27 14.05 0.92
C ASP A 150 7.79 13.87 0.81
N PHE A 151 8.28 12.68 0.49
CA PHE A 151 9.72 12.47 0.32
C PHE A 151 10.18 12.74 -1.11
N VAL A 152 11.46 13.08 -1.25
CA VAL A 152 12.09 13.38 -2.53
C VAL A 152 13.38 12.60 -2.63
N LYS A 153 13.59 11.92 -3.76
CA LYS A 153 14.81 11.14 -3.99
C LYS A 153 16.06 12.02 -3.84
N GLY A 154 17.07 11.48 -3.18
CA GLY A 154 18.30 12.20 -2.79
C GLY A 154 18.18 13.05 -1.53
N GLN A 155 17.00 13.14 -0.89
CA GLN A 155 16.81 13.87 0.36
C GLN A 155 16.49 12.92 1.52
N THR A 156 17.00 13.25 2.71
CA THR A 156 16.68 12.54 3.96
C THR A 156 15.47 13.15 4.67
N ALA A 157 15.22 14.45 4.47
CA ALA A 157 14.07 15.15 5.03
C ALA A 157 12.87 15.13 4.06
N PRO A 158 11.63 15.25 4.57
CA PRO A 158 10.47 15.56 3.72
C PRO A 158 10.66 16.88 2.97
N LYS A 159 9.95 17.04 1.85
CA LYS A 159 9.91 18.29 1.08
C LYS A 159 9.49 19.46 1.97
N LYS A 160 10.06 20.63 1.69
CA LYS A 160 9.77 21.85 2.44
C LYS A 160 8.26 22.13 2.45
N GLY A 161 7.69 22.31 3.64
CA GLY A 161 6.26 22.57 3.84
C GLY A 161 5.38 21.33 3.91
N ALA A 162 5.95 20.11 3.89
CA ALA A 162 5.19 18.89 4.13
C ALA A 162 4.48 18.93 5.49
N ILE A 163 3.21 18.52 5.50
CA ILE A 163 2.39 18.44 6.70
C ILE A 163 2.41 17.00 7.19
N PRO A 164 2.83 16.72 8.44
CA PRO A 164 2.80 15.37 8.97
C PRO A 164 1.39 14.76 8.98
N VAL A 165 1.30 13.48 8.64
CA VAL A 165 0.06 12.69 8.81
C VAL A 165 -0.13 12.23 10.26
N MET A 166 0.93 12.27 11.08
CA MET A 166 0.88 12.05 12.52
C MET A 166 2.04 12.79 13.20
N THR A 167 1.76 13.38 14.34
CA THR A 167 2.77 13.97 15.23
C THR A 167 2.60 13.40 16.64
N PRO A 168 3.61 13.53 17.53
CA PRO A 168 3.45 13.13 18.92
C PRO A 168 2.25 13.76 19.64
N ASN A 169 1.85 14.98 19.22
CA ASN A 169 0.74 15.74 19.83
C ASN A 169 -0.58 15.65 19.05
N ASN A 170 -0.61 14.94 17.92
CA ASN A 170 -1.81 14.79 17.09
C ASN A 170 -1.78 13.44 16.35
N HIS A 171 -2.65 12.54 16.79
CA HIS A 171 -2.72 11.14 16.35
C HIS A 171 -4.12 10.79 15.82
N PRO A 172 -4.47 11.18 14.59
CA PRO A 172 -5.73 10.78 14.00
C PRO A 172 -5.75 9.25 13.80
N GLY A 173 -6.68 8.56 14.46
CA GLY A 173 -6.95 7.13 14.23
C GLY A 173 -6.10 6.13 15.02
N VAL A 174 -5.31 6.55 16.00
CA VAL A 174 -4.66 5.65 16.96
C VAL A 174 -5.38 5.73 18.30
N VAL A 175 -5.99 4.63 18.74
CA VAL A 175 -6.53 4.51 20.10
C VAL A 175 -5.41 3.96 20.98
N ILE A 176 -4.94 4.76 21.94
CA ILE A 176 -4.08 4.29 23.02
C ILE A 176 -4.97 3.70 24.11
N ASP A 177 -5.07 2.37 24.17
CA ASP A 177 -5.60 1.73 25.37
C ASP A 177 -4.57 1.98 26.49
N GLN A 178 -4.95 2.82 27.47
CA GLN A 178 -4.15 3.13 28.66
C GLN A 178 -4.20 1.98 29.67
#